data_AF-A0A920RWB4-F1
#
_entry.id   AF-A0A920RWB4-F1
#
_cell.length_a   1.000
_cell.length_b   1.000
_cell.length_c   1.000
_cell.angle_alpha   90.00
_cell.angle_beta   90.00
_cell.angle_gamma   90.00
#
_symmetry.space_group_name_H-M   'P 1'
#
loop_
_entity.id
_entity.type
_entity.pdbx_description
1 polymer ?
#
loop_
_entity_poly.entity_id
_entity_poly.type
_entity_poly.pdbx_seq_one_letter_code
_entity_poly.pdbx_strand_id
1 'polypeptide(L)'
;MVIYLQAPVDVLIARIKNRPGSVDSLIDSNYLEQLTDSYAKFFYYYDDAPLLVVNAESIDPIHNDEHFKMLYEEVVSVKYGKHFFNSVATVLP
;
A
#
# COMPACT_ATOMS: atom_id res chain seq x y z
N MET A 1 9.95 -10.54 -6.92
CA MET A 1 9.77 -9.32 -6.11
C MET A 1 8.32 -9.22 -5.74
N VAL A 2 8.01 -8.75 -4.54
CA VAL A 2 6.65 -8.46 -4.07
C VAL A 2 6.56 -6.99 -3.69
N ILE A 3 5.43 -6.36 -4.04
CA ILE A 3 5.11 -4.99 -3.64
C ILE A 3 3.91 -5.06 -2.70
N TYR A 4 4.09 -4.64 -1.46
CA TYR A 4 3.05 -4.63 -0.43
C TYR A 4 2.57 -3.20 -0.19
N LEU A 5 1.35 -2.89 -0.65
CA LEU A 5 0.71 -1.58 -0.48
C LEU A 5 -0.06 -1.57 0.85
N GLN A 6 0.42 -0.83 1.84
CA GLN A 6 -0.23 -0.70 3.15
C GLN A 6 -0.88 0.68 3.31
N ALA A 7 -2.09 0.72 3.86
CA ALA A 7 -2.74 1.96 4.27
C ALA A 7 -3.58 1.71 5.54
N PRO A 8 -3.84 2.74 6.35
CA PRO A 8 -4.77 2.64 7.48
C PRO A 8 -6.15 2.13 7.06
N VAL A 9 -6.82 1.38 7.95
CA VAL A 9 -8.11 0.73 7.66
C VAL A 9 -9.20 1.75 7.29
N ASP A 10 -9.22 2.90 7.94
CA ASP A 10 -10.12 4.02 7.63
C ASP A 10 -9.91 4.54 6.20
N VAL A 11 -8.66 4.62 5.74
CA VAL A 11 -8.31 4.99 4.35
C VAL A 11 -8.79 3.91 3.37
N LEU A 12 -8.62 2.63 3.70
CA LEU A 12 -9.10 1.52 2.88
C LEU A 12 -10.63 1.52 2.77
N ILE A 13 -11.34 1.72 3.88
CA ILE A 13 -12.81 1.83 3.91
C ILE A 13 -13.28 3.00 3.03
N ALA A 14 -12.64 4.16 3.15
CA ALA A 14 -12.99 5.33 2.33
C ALA A 14 -12.82 5.04 0.83
N ARG A 15 -11.74 4.34 0.44
CA ARG A 15 -11.48 3.96 -0.95
C ARG A 15 -12.49 2.94 -1.48
N ILE A 16 -12.84 1.95 -0.67
CA ILE A 16 -13.86 0.94 -1.03
C ILE A 16 -15.21 1.62 -1.28
N LYS A 17 -15.63 2.51 -0.38
CA LYS A 17 -16.90 3.27 -0.52
C LYS A 17 -16.96 4.15 -1.77
N ASN A 18 -15.81 4.67 -2.22
CA ASN A 18 -15.72 5.52 -3.40
C ASN A 18 -15.61 4.73 -4.72
N ARG A 19 -15.54 3.38 -4.66
CA ARG A 19 -15.41 2.53 -5.85
C ARG A 19 -16.80 2.30 -6.49
N PRO A 20 -17.00 2.62 -7.77
CA PRO A 20 -18.26 2.35 -8.43
C PRO A 20 -18.47 0.84 -8.66
N GLY A 21 -19.64 0.31 -8.27
CA GLY A 21 -20.05 -1.08 -8.52
C GLY A 21 -19.56 -2.10 -7.49
N SER A 22 -19.11 -1.67 -6.32
CA SER A 22 -18.64 -2.56 -5.26
C SER A 22 -19.79 -3.30 -4.56
N VAL A 23 -19.58 -4.60 -4.35
CA VAL A 23 -20.48 -5.50 -3.59
C VAL A 23 -20.22 -5.27 -2.09
N ASP A 24 -20.52 -4.06 -1.63
CA ASP A 24 -20.01 -3.48 -0.37
C ASP A 24 -20.64 -4.01 0.92
N SER A 25 -21.65 -4.89 0.84
CA SER A 25 -22.37 -5.34 2.03
C SER A 25 -21.59 -6.36 2.88
N LEU A 26 -20.43 -6.85 2.44
CA LEU A 26 -19.69 -7.94 3.10
C LEU A 26 -18.34 -7.52 3.67
N ILE A 27 -17.87 -6.30 3.41
CA ILE A 27 -16.57 -5.81 3.88
C ILE A 27 -16.81 -4.78 4.97
N ASP A 28 -16.84 -5.24 6.22
CA ASP A 28 -16.88 -4.37 7.40
C ASP A 28 -15.46 -4.03 7.91
N SER A 29 -15.38 -3.08 8.87
CA SER A 29 -14.11 -2.65 9.46
C SER A 29 -13.37 -3.80 10.15
N ASN A 30 -14.10 -4.66 10.86
CA ASN A 30 -13.50 -5.76 11.61
C ASN A 30 -12.85 -6.78 10.68
N TYR A 31 -13.49 -7.06 9.55
CA TYR A 31 -12.93 -7.91 8.50
C TYR A 31 -11.66 -7.29 7.91
N LEU A 32 -11.69 -5.99 7.57
CA LEU A 32 -10.51 -5.31 7.03
C LEU A 32 -9.35 -5.22 8.03
N GLU A 33 -9.63 -5.02 9.31
CA GLU A 33 -8.63 -5.05 10.38
C GLU A 33 -7.95 -6.42 10.45
N GLN A 34 -8.73 -7.50 10.54
CA GLN A 34 -8.18 -8.86 10.57
C GLN A 34 -7.37 -9.20 9.32
N LEU A 35 -7.83 -8.76 8.16
CA LEU A 35 -7.14 -8.94 6.90
C LEU A 35 -5.80 -8.20 6.90
N THR A 36 -5.82 -6.91 7.25
CA THR A 36 -4.64 -6.05 7.31
C THR A 36 -3.60 -6.61 8.30
N ASP A 37 -4.03 -7.02 9.49
CA ASP A 37 -3.17 -7.65 10.50
C ASP A 37 -2.54 -8.96 10.00
N SER A 38 -3.32 -9.79 9.29
CA SER A 38 -2.84 -11.06 8.75
C SER A 38 -1.77 -10.83 7.67
N TYR A 39 -1.99 -9.88 6.76
CA TYR A 39 -1.00 -9.49 5.75
C TYR A 39 0.24 -8.84 6.37
N ALA A 40 0.07 -7.97 7.37
CA ALA A 40 1.20 -7.36 8.08
C ALA A 40 2.08 -8.42 8.75
N LYS A 41 1.48 -9.41 9.43
CA LYS A 41 2.20 -10.55 10.01
C LYS A 41 2.91 -11.38 8.96
N PHE A 42 2.23 -11.70 7.86
CA PHE A 42 2.84 -12.46 6.76
C PHE A 42 4.07 -11.75 6.19
N PHE A 43 3.94 -10.48 5.80
CA PHE A 43 5.04 -9.71 5.22
C PHE A 43 6.11 -9.29 6.24
N TYR A 44 5.83 -9.38 7.54
CA TYR A 44 6.86 -9.22 8.56
C TYR A 44 7.92 -10.33 8.48
N TYR A 45 7.51 -11.58 8.23
CA TYR A 45 8.43 -12.73 8.15
C TYR A 45 8.82 -13.13 6.73
N TYR A 46 8.21 -12.52 5.71
CA TYR A 46 8.46 -12.85 4.31
C TYR A 46 9.91 -12.57 3.86
N ASP A 47 10.57 -13.60 3.33
CA ASP A 47 11.95 -13.55 2.81
C ASP A 47 12.15 -14.30 1.46
N ASP A 48 11.11 -14.92 0.90
CA ASP A 48 11.17 -15.69 -0.36
C ASP A 48 11.54 -14.86 -1.61
N ALA A 49 11.36 -13.53 -1.54
CA ALA A 49 11.72 -12.62 -2.62
C ALA A 49 12.01 -11.20 -2.08
N PRO A 50 12.64 -10.32 -2.88
CA PRO A 50 12.74 -8.91 -2.52
C PRO A 50 11.35 -8.31 -2.29
N LEU A 51 11.18 -7.62 -1.17
CA LEU A 51 9.91 -7.05 -0.71
C LEU A 51 10.03 -5.53 -0.64
N LEU A 52 9.14 -4.83 -1.34
CA LEU A 52 8.96 -3.39 -1.21
C LEU A 52 7.64 -3.11 -0.47
N VAL A 53 7.73 -2.54 0.72
CA VAL A 53 6.58 -2.10 1.51
C VAL A 53 6.33 -0.62 1.20
N VAL A 54 5.16 -0.31 0.66
CA VAL A 54 4.78 1.04 0.20
C VAL A 54 3.67 1.55 1.10
N ASN A 55 3.88 2.71 1.75
CA ASN A 55 2.77 3.42 2.38
C ASN A 55 1.87 4.02 1.29
N ALA A 56 0.73 3.37 1.09
CA ALA A 56 -0.31 3.70 0.14
C ALA A 56 -1.27 4.80 0.64
N GLU A 57 -1.10 5.33 1.85
CA GLU A 57 -1.89 6.46 2.36
C GLU A 57 -1.58 7.75 1.59
N SER A 58 -0.29 8.07 1.44
CA SER A 58 0.21 9.36 0.94
C SER A 58 0.63 9.34 -0.52
N ILE A 59 0.56 8.19 -1.20
CA ILE A 59 0.88 8.06 -2.62
C ILE A 59 -0.40 7.80 -3.43
N ASP A 60 -0.47 8.45 -4.58
CA ASP A 60 -1.54 8.26 -5.57
C ASP A 60 -0.92 8.06 -6.96
N PRO A 61 -0.39 6.85 -7.24
CA PRO A 61 0.24 6.56 -8.52
C PRO A 61 -0.78 6.38 -9.66
N ILE A 62 -2.09 6.45 -9.36
CA ILE A 62 -3.17 6.30 -10.34
C ILE A 62 -3.47 7.65 -10.99
N HIS A 63 -3.47 8.73 -10.21
CA HIS A 63 -3.83 10.07 -10.70
C HIS A 63 -2.66 11.08 -10.68
N ASN A 64 -1.48 10.71 -10.18
CA ASN A 64 -0.30 11.56 -10.13
C ASN A 64 0.93 10.86 -10.76
N ASP A 65 1.37 11.38 -11.91
CA ASP A 65 2.51 10.86 -12.67
C ASP A 65 3.84 10.96 -11.92
N GLU A 66 4.02 11.99 -11.07
CA GLU A 66 5.22 12.13 -10.23
C GLU A 66 5.27 11.03 -9.18
N HIS A 67 4.15 10.76 -8.52
CA HIS A 67 4.01 9.65 -7.58
C HIS A 67 4.26 8.30 -8.24
N PHE A 68 3.73 8.11 -9.45
CA PHE A 68 3.99 6.91 -10.25
C PHE A 68 5.49 6.76 -10.53
N LYS A 69 6.16 7.83 -10.97
CA LYS A 69 7.60 7.83 -11.26
C LYS A 69 8.43 7.50 -10.02
N MET A 70 8.13 8.10 -8.86
CA MET A 70 8.82 7.81 -7.60
C MET A 70 8.69 6.33 -7.22
N LEU A 71 7.48 5.77 -7.32
CA LEU A 71 7.24 4.35 -7.05
C LEU A 71 7.98 3.45 -8.05
N TYR A 72 7.99 3.82 -9.33
CA TYR A 72 8.69 3.08 -10.37
C TYR A 72 10.20 3.03 -10.13
N GLU A 73 10.82 4.17 -9.79
CA GLU A 73 12.24 4.25 -9.48
C GLU A 73 12.62 3.35 -8.30
N GLU A 74 11.79 3.33 -7.25
CA GLU A 74 12.00 2.45 -6.10
C GLU A 74 11.82 0.97 -6.47
N VAL A 75 10.78 0.62 -7.23
CA VAL A 75 10.56 -0.74 -7.73
C VAL A 75 11.76 -1.25 -8.53
N VAL A 76 12.38 -0.41 -9.35
CA VAL A 76 13.57 -0.77 -10.13
C VAL A 76 14.82 -0.88 -9.24
N SER A 77 14.92 -0.12 -8.16
CA SER A 77 16.08 -0.09 -7.26
C SER A 77 16.17 -1.33 -6.37
N VAL A 78 15.03 -1.89 -5.93
CA VAL A 78 14.98 -3.03 -5.01
C VAL A 78 15.49 -4.32 -5.68
N LYS A 79 16.60 -4.88 -5.15
CA LYS A 79 17.21 -6.13 -5.65
C LYS A 79 17.17 -7.28 -4.66
N TYR A 80 17.17 -7.01 -3.36
CA TYR A 80 17.20 -8.01 -2.30
C TYR A 80 16.60 -7.45 -1.00
N GLY A 81 16.24 -8.33 -0.08
CA GLY A 81 15.77 -7.94 1.25
C GLY A 81 14.45 -7.18 1.25
N LYS A 82 14.25 -6.40 2.33
CA LYS A 82 13.01 -5.66 2.61
C LYS A 82 13.28 -4.16 2.60
N HIS A 83 12.52 -3.44 1.79
CA HIS A 83 12.61 -2.00 1.62
C HIS A 83 11.30 -1.33 2.01
N PHE A 84 11.37 -0.10 2.52
CA PHE A 84 10.22 0.69 2.92
C PHE A 84 10.19 1.99 2.12
N PHE A 85 9.10 2.22 1.41
CA PHE A 85 8.83 3.43 0.67
C PHE A 85 7.72 4.21 1.34
N ASN A 86 8.04 5.42 1.77
CA ASN A 86 7.09 6.40 2.27
C ASN A 86 7.11 7.60 1.33
N SER A 87 5.97 7.88 0.70
CA SER A 87 5.77 9.10 -0.07
C SER A 87 5.77 10.28 0.91
N VAL A 88 6.90 10.96 1.08
CA VAL A 88 6.93 12.34 1.56
C VAL A 88 6.59 13.27 0.40
N ALA A 89 5.36 13.15 -0.11
CA ALA A 89 4.81 14.16 -0.99
C ALA A 89 4.42 15.39 -0.15
N THR A 90 5.41 16.26 0.04
CA THR A 90 5.24 17.72 0.24
C THR A 90 4.63 18.16 1.57
N VAL A 91 5.49 18.31 2.59
CA VAL A 91 5.50 19.56 3.35
C VAL A 91 6.47 20.49 2.60
N LEU A 92 5.97 21.25 1.63
CA LEU A 92 6.65 22.47 1.23
C LEU A 92 6.12 23.58 2.18
N PRO A 93 6.99 24.42 2.76
CA PRO A 93 6.61 25.47 3.70
C PRO A 93 5.77 26.59 3.05
#